data_AF-A0A483G5H4-F1
#
_entry.id   AF-A0A483G5H4-F1
#
_cell.length_a   1.000
_cell.length_b   1.000
_cell.length_c   1.000
_cell.angle_alpha   90.00
_cell.angle_beta   90.00
_cell.angle_gamma   90.00
#
_symmetry.space_group_name_H-M   'P 1'
#
loop_
_entity.id
_entity.type
_entity.pdbx_description
1 polymer ?
#
loop_
_entity_poly.entity_id
_entity_poly.type
_entity_poly.pdbx_seq_one_letter_code
_entity_poly.pdbx_strand_id
1 'polypeptide(L)'
;SSVSVCSFAGKKRITLIGGGSYLRLEAGKVEYGTTAMYMRKVKRTMAAGAASMPVKAVTGGGICLSCLMKATMNGDTFVIRGES
;
A
#
# COMPACT_ATOMS: atom_id res chain seq x y z
N SER A 1 3.19 -28.69 13.40
CA SER A 1 2.14 -27.82 13.99
C SER A 1 0.97 -27.77 13.03
N SER A 2 -0.20 -28.29 13.40
CA SER A 2 -1.40 -28.17 12.56
C SER A 2 -1.89 -26.71 12.62
N VAL A 3 -2.11 -26.10 11.46
CA VAL A 3 -2.72 -24.77 11.37
C VAL A 3 -4.23 -24.96 11.40
N SER A 4 -4.83 -24.75 12.57
CA SER A 4 -6.29 -24.72 12.70
C SER A 4 -6.79 -23.36 12.20
N VAL A 5 -7.37 -23.33 11.00
CA VAL A 5 -7.96 -22.12 10.41
C VAL A 5 -9.34 -21.88 11.01
N CYS A 6 -9.62 -20.65 11.45
CA CYS A 6 -10.93 -20.22 11.92
C CYS A 6 -11.53 -19.21 10.94
N SER A 7 -12.68 -19.54 10.34
CA SER A 7 -13.33 -18.73 9.30
C SER A 7 -14.58 -18.02 9.84
N PHE A 8 -14.68 -16.72 9.57
CA PHE A 8 -15.85 -15.91 9.87
C PHE A 8 -16.50 -15.46 8.55
N ALA A 9 -17.78 -15.81 8.33
CA ALA A 9 -18.51 -15.45 7.12
C ALA A 9 -19.81 -14.72 7.47
N GLY A 10 -20.09 -13.61 6.79
CA GLY A 10 -21.29 -12.81 6.99
C GLY A 10 -21.73 -12.17 5.67
N LYS A 11 -23.04 -12.19 5.38
CA LYS A 11 -23.59 -11.71 4.10
C LYS A 11 -23.61 -10.18 3.98
N LYS A 12 -23.90 -9.48 5.07
CA LYS A 12 -24.02 -8.01 5.10
C LYS A 12 -22.82 -7.36 5.80
N ARG A 13 -22.51 -7.83 7.02
CA ARG A 13 -21.39 -7.35 7.84
C ARG A 13 -21.02 -8.36 8.92
N ILE A 14 -19.81 -8.25 9.45
CA ILE A 14 -19.36 -8.91 10.67
C ILE A 14 -18.84 -7.83 11.60
N THR A 15 -19.33 -7.75 12.84
CA THR A 15 -18.83 -6.80 13.84
C THR A 15 -18.32 -7.56 15.06
N LEU A 16 -17.05 -7.39 15.39
CA LEU A 16 -16.44 -7.86 16.62
C LEU A 16 -16.47 -6.71 17.63
N ILE A 17 -16.94 -6.96 18.85
CA ILE A 17 -17.06 -5.95 19.90
C ILE A 17 -16.34 -6.45 21.16
N GLY A 18 -15.56 -5.58 21.80
CA GLY A 18 -14.91 -5.90 23.07
C GLY A 18 -14.41 -4.65 23.79
N GLY A 19 -14.73 -4.51 25.08
CA GLY A 19 -14.21 -3.44 25.94
C GLY A 19 -14.44 -2.02 25.41
N GLY A 20 -15.57 -1.76 24.74
CA GLY A 20 -15.87 -0.46 24.12
C GLY A 20 -15.21 -0.22 22.75
N SER A 21 -14.45 -1.18 22.24
CA SER A 21 -13.88 -1.16 20.89
C SER A 21 -14.65 -2.07 19.94
N TYR A 22 -14.57 -1.79 18.64
CA TYR A 22 -15.18 -2.60 17.61
C TYR A 22 -14.33 -2.73 16.33
N LEU A 23 -14.52 -3.84 15.63
CA LEU A 23 -14.00 -4.10 14.29
C LEU A 23 -15.16 -4.53 13.41
N ARG A 24 -15.40 -3.79 12.33
CA ARG A 24 -16.51 -4.03 11.40
C ARG A 24 -15.98 -4.38 10.01
N LEU A 25 -16.31 -5.58 9.54
CA LEU A 25 -16.03 -6.08 8.20
C LEU A 25 -17.30 -5.92 7.35
N GLU A 26 -17.20 -5.17 6.26
CA GLU A 26 -18.24 -5.03 5.24
C GLU A 26 -17.68 -5.38 3.87
N ALA A 27 -18.54 -5.38 2.84
CA ALA A 27 -18.12 -5.61 1.47
C ALA A 27 -17.04 -4.60 1.06
N GLY A 28 -15.80 -5.06 0.92
CA GLY A 28 -14.65 -4.24 0.49
C GLY A 28 -14.13 -3.25 1.53
N LYS A 29 -14.62 -3.26 2.77
CA LYS A 29 -14.18 -2.32 3.83
C LYS A 29 -13.93 -3.02 5.15
N VAL A 30 -12.84 -2.60 5.82
CA VAL A 30 -12.60 -2.90 7.24
C VAL A 30 -12.57 -1.59 8.01
N GLU A 31 -13.41 -1.49 9.04
CA GLU A 31 -13.48 -0.34 9.93
C GLU A 31 -13.07 -0.75 11.34
N TYR A 32 -12.24 0.08 11.97
CA TYR A 32 -11.80 -0.07 13.35
C TYR A 32 -12.29 1.15 14.14
N GLY A 33 -12.94 0.91 15.27
CA GLY A 33 -13.34 1.97 16.18
C GLY A 33 -12.94 1.66 17.61
N THR A 34 -12.34 2.64 18.26
CA THR A 34 -12.01 2.58 19.69
C THR A 34 -12.01 4.01 20.23
N THR A 35 -12.51 4.19 21.44
CA THR A 35 -12.40 5.47 22.16
C THR A 35 -11.00 5.65 22.74
N ALA A 36 -10.25 4.55 22.90
CA ALA A 36 -8.89 4.54 23.42
C ALA A 36 -7.85 4.57 22.29
N MET A 37 -6.57 4.43 22.63
CA MET A 37 -5.49 4.38 21.64
C MET A 37 -5.54 3.08 20.83
N TYR A 38 -5.64 3.19 19.50
CA TYR A 38 -5.51 2.04 18.60
C TYR A 38 -4.03 1.65 18.44
N MET A 39 -3.63 0.50 18.99
CA MET A 39 -2.25 -0.02 18.86
C MET A 39 -2.17 -1.16 17.84
N ARG A 40 -1.54 -0.91 16.69
CA ARG A 40 -1.26 -1.94 15.68
C ARG A 40 0.14 -2.53 15.88
N LYS A 41 0.23 -3.74 16.45
CA LYS A 41 1.49 -4.49 16.55
C LYS A 41 1.71 -5.30 15.26
N VAL A 42 2.24 -4.65 14.24
CA VAL A 42 2.80 -5.34 13.06
C VAL A 42 4.32 -5.44 13.20
N LYS A 43 4.91 -6.53 12.71
CA LYS A 43 6.37 -6.59 12.53
C LYS A 43 6.72 -5.41 11.61
N ARG A 44 7.55 -4.47 12.08
CA ARG A 44 8.02 -3.35 11.24
C ARG A 44 8.58 -3.96 9.96
N THR A 45 7.92 -3.71 8.83
CA THR A 45 8.58 -3.86 7.52
C THR A 45 9.80 -2.94 7.62
N MET A 46 11.01 -3.50 7.43
CA MET A 46 12.24 -2.71 7.41
C MET A 46 12.00 -1.45 6.58
N ALA A 47 12.38 -0.28 7.10
CA ALA A 47 12.53 0.90 6.26
C ALA A 47 13.71 0.63 5.33
N ALA A 48 13.45 -0.04 4.21
CA ALA A 48 14.41 -0.14 3.14
C ALA A 48 14.70 1.30 2.69
N GLY A 49 15.95 1.75 2.82
CA GLY A 49 16.38 3.03 2.28
C GLY A 49 16.01 3.11 0.80
N ALA A 50 15.78 4.33 0.29
CA ALA A 50 15.50 4.54 -1.12
C ALA A 50 16.55 3.80 -1.96
N ALA A 51 16.11 2.89 -2.82
CA ALA A 51 17.01 2.26 -3.78
C ALA A 51 17.59 3.40 -4.64
N SER A 52 18.90 3.58 -4.60
CA SER A 52 19.58 4.47 -5.54
C SER A 52 19.43 3.84 -6.93
N MET A 53 18.30 4.10 -7.59
CA MET A 53 18.17 3.76 -9.00
C MET A 53 19.04 4.76 -9.73
N PRO A 54 20.16 4.35 -10.35
CA PRO A 54 20.87 5.23 -11.25
C PRO A 54 19.87 5.55 -12.36
N VAL A 55 19.41 6.80 -12.41
CA VAL A 55 18.76 7.32 -13.61
C VAL A 55 19.85 7.24 -14.67
N LYS A 56 19.90 6.14 -15.41
CA LYS A 56 20.64 6.07 -16.66
C LYS A 56 19.98 7.12 -17.53
N ALA A 57 20.54 8.33 -17.51
CA ALA A 57 20.25 9.35 -18.50
C ALA A 57 20.27 8.61 -19.83
N VAL A 58 19.14 8.63 -20.54
CA VAL A 58 18.99 7.90 -21.80
C VAL A 58 19.81 8.67 -22.85
N THR A 59 21.13 8.55 -22.74
CA THR A 59 22.11 9.09 -23.67
C THR A 59 22.03 8.21 -24.92
N GLY A 60 21.00 8.43 -25.73
CA GLY A 60 20.77 7.62 -26.92
C GLY A 60 19.57 8.03 -27.77
N GLY A 61 18.62 8.81 -27.24
CA GLY A 61 17.53 9.35 -28.06
C GLY A 61 16.20 9.53 -27.36
N GLY A 62 16.18 9.96 -26.09
CA GLY A 62 14.93 10.04 -25.33
C GLY A 62 14.85 11.28 -24.45
N ILE A 63 13.70 11.96 -24.60
CA ILE A 63 12.97 12.80 -23.65
C ILE A 63 13.78 13.92 -23.01
N CYS A 64 13.43 15.16 -23.37
CA CYS A 64 14.03 16.35 -22.81
C CYS A 64 13.84 16.41 -21.28
N LEU A 65 14.86 16.85 -20.53
CA LEU A 65 14.78 16.96 -19.07
C LEU A 65 13.57 17.82 -18.63
N SER A 66 13.26 18.88 -19.38
CA SER A 66 12.09 19.72 -19.15
C SER A 66 10.77 18.98 -19.41
N CYS A 67 10.73 18.07 -20.39
CA CYS A 67 9.57 17.21 -20.68
C CYS A 67 9.30 16.29 -19.49
N LEU A 68 10.36 15.71 -18.92
CA LEU A 68 10.25 14.82 -17.76
C LEU A 68 9.79 15.57 -16.51
N MET A 69 10.35 16.76 -16.26
CA MET A 69 9.94 17.59 -15.12
C MET A 69 8.48 18.02 -15.26
N LYS A 70 8.05 18.39 -16.47
CA LYS A 70 6.66 18.79 -16.73
C LYS A 70 5.67 17.63 -16.58
N ALA A 71 6.02 16.45 -17.08
CA ALA A 71 5.24 15.22 -16.88
C ALA A 71 5.11 14.88 -15.39
N THR A 72 6.21 14.99 -14.63
CA THR A 72 6.21 14.74 -13.18
C THR A 72 5.30 15.73 -12.45
N MET A 73 5.38 17.02 -12.78
CA MET A 73 4.53 18.05 -12.18
C MET A 73 3.04 17.86 -12.50
N ASN A 74 2.74 17.32 -13.68
CA ASN A 74 1.36 17.03 -14.10
C ASN A 74 0.86 15.67 -13.59
N GLY A 75 1.70 14.87 -12.93
CA GLY A 75 1.35 13.53 -12.43
C GLY A 75 1.30 12.46 -13.52
N ASP A 76 1.91 12.70 -14.68
CA ASP A 76 1.94 11.76 -15.79
C ASP A 76 2.90 10.60 -15.49
N THR A 77 2.46 9.38 -15.79
CA THR A 77 3.30 8.18 -15.63
C THR A 77 4.10 7.91 -16.91
N PHE A 78 5.40 7.67 -16.76
CA PHE A 78 6.28 7.35 -17.88
C PHE A 78 6.82 5.91 -17.76
N VAL A 79 6.72 5.14 -18.84
CA VAL A 79 7.13 3.73 -18.89
C VAL A 79 8.41 3.59 -19.68
N ILE A 80 9.49 3.20 -19.02
CA ILE A 80 10.72 2.77 -19.68
C ILE A 80 10.56 1.29 -20.05
N ARG A 81 10.45 1.00 -21.35
CA ARG A 81 10.55 -0.38 -21.84
C ARG A 81 12.03 -0.75 -21.91
N GLY A 82 12.46 -1.68 -21.07
CA GLY A 82 13.79 -2.28 -21.18
C GLY A 82 13.86 -3.15 -22.44
N GLU A 83 15.00 -3.11 -23.12
CA GLU A 83 15.34 -4.05 -24.19
C GLU A 83 15.89 -5.34 -23.56
N SER A 84 15.41 -6.50 -24.03
CA SER A 84 15.74 -7.85 -23.50
C SER A 84 17.16 -8.29 -23.79
#